data_AF-A0A875S6I2-F1
#
_entry.id   AF-A0A875S6I2-F1
#
_cell.length_a   1.000
_cell.length_b   1.000
_cell.length_c   1.000
_cell.angle_alpha   90.00
_cell.angle_beta   90.00
_cell.angle_gamma   90.00
#
_symmetry.space_group_name_H-M   'P 1'
#
loop_
_entity.id
_entity.type
_entity.pdbx_description
1 polymer ?
#
loop_
_entity_poly.entity_id
_entity_poly.type
_entity_poly.pdbx_seq_one_letter_code
_entity_poly.pdbx_strand_id
1 'polypeptide(L)'
;MLDTAGVIAKLFDQLKLGKPAYDRTSKKQSFDLLVYAKKINSPIDPITPVPHFTFKAEEYPITQEELDRAPYILPESRYGYVTSETPRCQNASKLKGVNQELYKIGLGAGVAKSKAVYKCKYFALSYWHPSHYLGKVRKSKPALLILVNNSSIMNTHGIKEHIPADMQSSFHPFKLSFNRNLYRKLLKSSFMKLYLADNALVKNWDGLYRFSCDLFPVNDVEKAEFEYHLKSALSKVKRLDINMLKEDGKHADKSIPWYKVAKVCRKFNLPLLKPE
;
A
#
# COMPACT_ATOMS: atom_id res chain seq x y z
N MET A 1 -36.42 19.36 -29.24
CA MET A 1 -35.32 18.49 -28.75
C MET A 1 -34.49 18.11 -29.97
N LEU A 2 -33.21 18.49 -29.99
CA LEU A 2 -32.32 18.15 -31.10
C LEU A 2 -31.91 16.69 -30.96
N ASP A 3 -32.20 15.90 -32.00
CA ASP A 3 -31.78 14.50 -32.13
C ASP A 3 -30.25 14.45 -32.32
N THR A 4 -29.55 14.40 -31.19
CA THR A 4 -28.10 14.34 -31.10
C THR A 4 -27.53 13.07 -31.74
N ALA A 5 -28.31 11.98 -31.82
CA ALA A 5 -27.89 10.75 -32.47
C ALA A 5 -27.85 10.92 -34.00
N GLY A 6 -28.84 11.61 -34.57
CA GLY A 6 -28.87 11.91 -36.01
C GLY A 6 -27.75 12.83 -36.49
N VAL A 7 -27.32 13.78 -35.65
CA VAL A 7 -26.20 14.69 -35.98
C VAL A 7 -24.85 13.97 -35.94
N ILE A 8 -24.64 13.08 -34.97
CA ILE A 8 -23.41 12.29 -34.85
C ILE A 8 -23.27 11.32 -36.04
N ALA A 9 -24.37 10.66 -36.44
CA ALA A 9 -24.36 9.74 -37.58
C ALA A 9 -23.96 10.44 -38.91
N LYS A 10 -24.49 11.65 -39.16
CA LYS A 10 -24.11 12.44 -40.34
C LYS A 10 -22.65 12.91 -40.32
N LEU A 11 -22.10 13.18 -39.14
CA LEU A 11 -20.70 13.57 -38.97
C LEU A 11 -19.75 12.40 -39.35
N PHE A 12 -20.10 11.17 -38.99
CA PHE A 12 -19.29 9.99 -39.33
C PHE A 12 -19.37 9.60 -40.81
N ASP A 13 -20.52 9.77 -41.47
CA ASP A 13 -20.66 9.53 -42.91
C ASP A 13 -19.89 10.55 -43.77
N GLN A 14 -19.79 11.81 -43.33
CA GLN A 14 -19.01 12.83 -44.03
C GLN A 14 -17.50 12.64 -43.91
N LEU A 15 -17.02 11.93 -42.87
CA LEU A 15 -15.60 11.73 -42.62
C LEU A 15 -14.98 10.55 -43.39
N LYS A 16 -15.75 9.81 -44.21
CA LYS A 16 -15.31 8.57 -44.89
C LYS A 16 -14.53 7.62 -43.97
N LEU A 17 -14.79 7.65 -42.67
CA LEU A 17 -14.20 6.73 -41.70
C LEU A 17 -14.95 5.41 -41.88
N GLY A 18 -14.42 4.57 -42.76
CA GLY A 18 -14.90 3.20 -42.92
C GLY A 18 -14.99 2.55 -41.55
N LYS A 19 -16.16 1.97 -41.24
CA LYS A 19 -16.34 1.13 -40.05
C LYS A 19 -15.15 0.17 -40.01
N PRO A 20 -14.33 0.13 -38.94
CA PRO A 20 -13.28 -0.85 -38.87
C PRO A 20 -13.95 -2.22 -38.84
N ALA A 21 -13.87 -2.93 -39.97
CA ALA A 21 -14.14 -4.34 -40.02
C ALA A 21 -13.23 -4.98 -38.98
N TYR A 22 -13.84 -5.52 -37.93
CA TYR A 22 -13.14 -6.25 -36.88
C TYR A 22 -12.58 -7.51 -37.53
N ASP A 23 -11.36 -7.40 -38.04
CA ASP A 23 -10.63 -8.52 -38.59
C ASP A 23 -10.31 -9.47 -37.42
N ARG A 24 -11.16 -10.50 -37.27
CA ARG A 24 -11.00 -11.57 -36.27
C ARG A 24 -9.80 -12.49 -36.56
N THR A 25 -8.88 -12.08 -37.44
CA THR A 25 -7.65 -12.81 -37.75
C THR A 25 -6.37 -12.13 -37.23
N SER A 26 -6.47 -11.21 -36.25
CA SER A 26 -5.27 -10.78 -35.51
C SER A 26 -4.68 -12.01 -34.81
N LYS A 27 -3.57 -12.51 -35.36
CA LYS A 27 -2.75 -13.59 -34.81
C LYS A 27 -2.64 -13.41 -33.31
N LYS A 28 -3.08 -14.40 -32.53
CA LYS A 28 -2.82 -14.46 -31.09
C LYS A 28 -1.32 -14.26 -30.90
N GLN A 29 -0.92 -13.08 -30.47
CA GLN A 29 0.46 -12.79 -30.15
C GLN A 29 0.71 -13.51 -28.82
N SER A 30 1.24 -14.73 -28.91
CA SER A 30 1.69 -15.48 -27.74
C SER A 30 2.92 -14.77 -27.18
N PHE A 31 2.80 -14.24 -25.97
CA PHE A 31 3.96 -13.78 -25.23
C PHE A 31 4.47 -14.94 -24.40
N ASP A 32 5.71 -15.38 -24.68
CA ASP A 32 6.37 -16.35 -23.82
C ASP A 32 6.61 -15.70 -22.46
N LEU A 33 5.93 -16.21 -21.43
CA LEU A 33 6.26 -15.91 -20.05
C LEU A 33 7.71 -16.35 -19.82
N LEU A 34 8.61 -15.40 -19.58
CA LEU A 34 9.95 -15.66 -19.04
C LEU A 34 9.80 -16.27 -17.64
N VAL A 35 9.63 -17.59 -17.59
CA VAL A 35 9.74 -18.37 -16.37
C VAL A 35 11.23 -18.45 -16.04
N TYR A 36 11.68 -17.63 -15.08
CA TYR A 36 12.99 -17.78 -14.45
C TYR A 36 12.98 -19.06 -13.59
N ALA A 37 12.94 -20.22 -14.23
CA ALA A 37 13.41 -21.45 -13.64
C ALA A 37 14.85 -21.62 -14.11
N LYS A 38 15.81 -21.37 -13.24
CA LYS A 38 17.13 -21.97 -13.40
C LYS A 38 16.84 -23.47 -13.46
N LYS A 39 17.01 -24.12 -14.63
CA LYS A 39 16.93 -25.59 -14.74
C LYS A 39 18.10 -26.15 -13.95
N ILE A 40 17.92 -26.23 -12.65
CA ILE A 40 18.81 -26.98 -11.78
C ILE A 40 18.37 -28.42 -12.01
N ASN A 41 19.11 -29.15 -12.86
CA ASN A 41 19.02 -30.61 -13.00
C ASN A 41 19.58 -31.30 -11.75
N SER A 42 19.21 -30.82 -10.57
CA SER A 42 19.44 -31.56 -9.33
C SER A 42 18.26 -32.52 -9.17
N PRO A 43 18.51 -33.78 -8.79
CA PRO A 43 17.42 -34.63 -8.32
C PRO A 43 16.67 -33.85 -7.24
N ILE A 44 15.37 -33.63 -7.45
CA ILE A 44 14.53 -33.01 -6.44
C ILE A 44 14.53 -33.99 -5.28
N ASP A 45 15.06 -33.57 -4.13
CA ASP A 45 14.96 -34.37 -2.91
C ASP A 45 13.50 -34.78 -2.74
N PRO A 46 13.22 -36.06 -2.45
CA PRO A 46 11.86 -36.53 -2.30
C PRO A 46 11.14 -35.63 -1.31
N ILE A 47 10.02 -35.04 -1.75
CA ILE A 47 9.18 -34.19 -0.90
C ILE A 47 8.73 -35.09 0.25
N THR A 48 9.34 -34.91 1.42
CA THR A 48 8.85 -35.53 2.64
C THR A 48 7.48 -34.92 2.89
N PRO A 49 6.40 -35.72 2.91
CA PRO A 49 5.08 -35.18 3.22
C PRO A 49 5.17 -34.53 4.59
N VAL A 50 4.77 -33.26 4.65
CA VAL A 50 4.69 -32.54 5.92
C VAL A 50 3.77 -33.37 6.81
N PRO A 51 4.20 -33.82 8.00
CA PRO A 51 3.35 -34.59 8.88
C PRO A 51 2.07 -33.81 9.12
N HIS A 52 0.93 -34.48 9.01
CA HIS A 52 -0.36 -33.86 9.28
C HIS A 52 -0.32 -33.29 10.70
N PHE A 53 -0.40 -31.97 10.82
CA PHE A 53 -0.58 -31.32 12.10
C PHE A 53 -1.97 -31.70 12.61
N THR A 54 -2.01 -32.53 13.63
CA THR A 54 -3.24 -32.86 14.35
C THR A 54 -3.26 -32.03 15.62
N PHE A 55 -4.17 -31.08 15.70
CA PHE A 55 -4.40 -30.34 16.95
C PHE A 55 -5.00 -31.29 17.99
N LYS A 56 -4.27 -31.52 19.08
CA LYS A 56 -4.76 -32.26 20.25
C LYS A 56 -5.06 -31.27 21.35
N ALA A 57 -6.33 -31.11 21.71
CA ALA A 57 -6.76 -30.11 22.70
C ALA A 57 -6.14 -30.37 24.08
N GLU A 58 -5.82 -31.63 24.37
CA GLU A 58 -5.20 -32.08 25.62
C GLU A 58 -3.77 -31.56 25.80
N GLU A 59 -3.07 -31.27 24.69
CA GLU A 59 -1.72 -30.69 24.70
C GLU A 59 -1.73 -29.17 24.94
N TYR A 60 -2.92 -28.53 24.92
CA TYR A 60 -3.10 -27.09 25.10
C TYR A 60 -4.23 -26.79 26.10
N PRO A 61 -4.09 -27.18 27.38
CA PRO A 61 -5.09 -26.89 28.40
C PRO A 61 -5.20 -25.36 28.59
N ILE A 62 -6.41 -24.83 28.40
CA ILE A 62 -6.73 -23.42 28.67
C ILE A 62 -7.35 -23.36 30.06
N THR A 63 -6.71 -22.63 30.96
CA THR A 63 -7.22 -22.41 32.31
C THR A 63 -8.42 -21.44 32.31
N GLN A 64 -9.29 -21.54 33.31
CA GLN A 64 -10.39 -20.58 33.47
C GLN A 64 -9.87 -19.14 33.63
N GLU A 65 -8.73 -18.95 34.30
CA GLU A 65 -8.09 -17.64 34.43
C GLU A 65 -7.61 -17.07 33.10
N GLU A 66 -7.12 -17.90 32.18
CA GLU A 66 -6.73 -17.48 30.83
C GLU A 66 -7.94 -17.12 29.98
N LEU A 67 -9.06 -17.83 30.15
CA LEU A 67 -10.35 -17.53 29.54
C LEU A 67 -10.92 -16.19 30.04
N ASP A 68 -10.91 -15.98 31.35
CA ASP A 68 -11.43 -14.76 31.98
C ASP A 68 -10.57 -13.53 31.63
N ARG A 69 -9.27 -13.73 31.40
CA ARG A 69 -8.34 -12.69 30.93
C ARG A 69 -8.25 -12.58 29.41
N ALA A 70 -8.88 -13.48 28.66
CA ALA A 70 -8.82 -13.47 27.22
C ALA A 70 -9.49 -12.19 26.70
N PRO A 71 -8.80 -11.38 25.88
CA PRO A 71 -9.45 -10.22 25.29
C PRO A 71 -10.59 -10.72 24.41
N TYR A 72 -11.82 -10.33 24.73
CA TYR A 72 -13.03 -10.65 23.94
C TYR A 72 -12.88 -10.26 22.45
N ILE A 73 -11.96 -9.34 22.14
CA ILE A 73 -11.63 -8.95 20.78
C ILE A 73 -10.10 -8.89 20.65
N LEU A 74 -9.55 -9.75 19.81
CA LEU A 74 -8.14 -9.67 19.43
C LEU A 74 -7.88 -8.32 18.74
N PRO A 75 -6.90 -7.51 19.20
CA PRO A 75 -6.54 -6.32 18.47
C PRO A 75 -6.01 -6.73 17.08
N GLU A 76 -6.57 -6.15 15.99
CA GLU A 76 -6.06 -6.35 14.62
C GLU A 76 -4.54 -6.02 14.52
N SER A 77 -4.02 -5.25 15.47
CA SER A 77 -2.61 -4.93 15.60
C SER A 77 -2.23 -4.84 17.07
N ARG A 78 -1.31 -5.70 17.54
CA ARG A 78 -0.67 -5.59 18.88
C ARG A 78 0.06 -4.25 19.09
N TYR A 79 0.33 -3.52 18.01
CA TYR A 79 1.00 -2.23 18.06
C TYR A 79 -0.01 -1.10 18.14
N GLY A 80 0.10 -0.31 19.20
CA GLY A 80 -0.54 1.00 19.31
C GLY A 80 -0.01 1.99 18.29
N TYR A 81 -0.64 3.17 18.23
CA TYR A 81 -0.11 4.27 17.45
C TYR A 81 1.02 4.99 18.22
N VAL A 82 1.75 5.84 17.51
CA VAL A 82 2.91 6.56 18.00
C VAL A 82 2.56 7.53 19.14
N THR A 83 3.28 7.43 20.25
CA THR A 83 3.25 8.36 21.39
C THR A 83 4.52 9.22 21.46
N SER A 84 4.58 10.17 22.41
CA SER A 84 5.80 10.95 22.71
C SER A 84 7.01 10.04 22.97
N GLU A 85 6.82 8.98 23.76
CA GLU A 85 7.83 8.00 24.16
C GLU A 85 8.29 7.06 23.04
N THR A 86 7.50 6.91 21.97
CA THR A 86 7.84 5.96 20.91
C THR A 86 9.15 6.35 20.23
N PRO A 87 10.18 5.48 20.21
CA PRO A 87 11.46 5.80 19.60
C PRO A 87 11.38 5.81 18.07
N ARG A 88 12.33 6.51 17.46
CA ARG A 88 12.50 6.52 16.01
C ARG A 88 12.99 5.16 15.51
N CYS A 89 12.46 4.71 14.38
CA CYS A 89 12.94 3.52 13.70
C CYS A 89 14.35 3.73 13.16
N GLN A 90 15.22 2.77 13.49
CA GLN A 90 16.61 2.75 13.01
C GLN A 90 16.82 1.77 11.86
N ASN A 91 15.81 0.96 11.50
CA ASN A 91 15.93 -0.02 10.43
C ASN A 91 14.58 -0.29 9.74
N ALA A 92 14.65 -0.97 8.59
CA ALA A 92 13.50 -1.28 7.74
C ALA A 92 12.50 -2.28 8.36
N SER A 93 12.96 -3.18 9.24
CA SER A 93 12.08 -4.20 9.86
C SER A 93 11.15 -3.60 10.92
N LYS A 94 11.58 -2.50 11.56
CA LYS A 94 10.78 -1.75 12.53
C LYS A 94 9.80 -0.77 11.89
N LEU A 95 9.91 -0.47 10.59
CA LEU A 95 8.90 0.31 9.87
C LEU A 95 7.55 -0.40 9.87
N LYS A 96 6.56 0.27 10.45
CA LYS A 96 5.16 -0.14 10.44
C LYS A 96 4.33 0.88 9.65
N GLY A 97 3.10 0.49 9.32
CA GLY A 97 2.12 1.38 8.69
C GLY A 97 1.26 2.08 9.75
N VAL A 98 -0.03 2.11 9.49
CA VAL A 98 -1.05 2.74 10.35
C VAL A 98 -1.87 1.71 11.13
N ASN A 99 -2.57 2.16 12.15
CA ASN A 99 -3.68 1.40 12.74
C ASN A 99 -4.84 1.38 11.73
N GLN A 100 -5.28 0.19 11.31
CA GLN A 100 -6.20 0.08 10.18
C GLN A 100 -7.61 0.60 10.52
N GLU A 101 -8.14 0.26 11.69
CA GLU A 101 -9.47 0.71 12.10
C GLU A 101 -9.55 2.23 12.18
N LEU A 102 -8.53 2.88 12.74
CA LEU A 102 -8.44 4.33 12.78
C LEU A 102 -8.21 4.93 11.37
N TYR A 103 -7.39 4.29 10.54
CA TYR A 103 -7.18 4.73 9.16
C TYR A 103 -8.48 4.67 8.33
N LYS A 104 -9.29 3.61 8.48
CA LYS A 104 -10.61 3.48 7.83
C LYS A 104 -11.56 4.61 8.23
N ILE A 105 -11.56 5.03 9.50
CA ILE A 105 -12.34 6.20 9.94
C ILE A 105 -11.89 7.46 9.18
N GLY A 106 -10.59 7.69 9.07
CA GLY A 106 -10.03 8.81 8.30
C GLY A 106 -10.38 8.75 6.80
N LEU A 107 -10.35 7.55 6.20
CA LEU A 107 -10.80 7.35 4.83
C LEU A 107 -12.28 7.74 4.65
N GLY A 108 -13.15 7.26 5.55
CA GLY A 108 -14.58 7.56 5.53
C GLY A 108 -14.90 9.04 5.75
N ALA A 109 -14.08 9.74 6.54
CA ALA A 109 -14.16 11.19 6.73
C ALA A 109 -13.58 12.01 5.57
N GLY A 110 -12.96 11.36 4.57
CA GLY A 110 -12.41 12.02 3.39
C GLY A 110 -11.04 12.70 3.57
N VAL A 111 -10.40 12.57 4.74
CA VAL A 111 -9.12 13.25 5.03
C VAL A 111 -7.90 12.64 4.30
N ALA A 112 -8.09 11.53 3.60
CA ALA A 112 -7.06 10.91 2.77
C ALA A 112 -6.99 11.44 1.34
N LYS A 113 -7.90 12.36 0.98
CA LYS A 113 -7.93 13.01 -0.34
C LYS A 113 -6.84 14.08 -0.43
N SER A 114 -5.57 13.67 -0.36
CA SER A 114 -4.42 14.56 -0.60
C SER A 114 -3.78 14.25 -1.95
N LYS A 115 -3.35 15.29 -2.66
CA LYS A 115 -2.62 15.15 -3.92
C LYS A 115 -1.29 14.42 -3.65
N ALA A 116 -0.86 13.60 -4.60
CA ALA A 116 0.45 12.97 -4.51
C ALA A 116 1.54 14.05 -4.56
N VAL A 117 2.47 14.02 -3.61
CA VAL A 117 3.66 14.89 -3.55
C VAL A 117 4.60 14.54 -4.70
N TYR A 118 4.66 13.26 -5.06
CA TYR A 118 5.48 12.75 -6.13
C TYR A 118 4.78 11.61 -6.87
N LYS A 119 4.98 11.51 -8.18
CA LYS A 119 4.50 10.40 -9.00
C LYS A 119 5.54 10.08 -10.06
N CYS A 120 5.85 8.79 -10.21
CA CYS A 120 6.64 8.23 -11.30
C CYS A 120 6.00 6.93 -11.78
N LYS A 121 6.68 6.22 -12.69
CA LYS A 121 6.21 4.92 -13.21
C LYS A 121 6.14 3.83 -12.13
N TYR A 122 6.98 3.92 -11.09
CA TYR A 122 7.04 2.91 -10.02
C TYR A 122 5.99 3.13 -8.94
N PHE A 123 5.79 4.37 -8.52
CA PHE A 123 4.89 4.69 -7.41
C PHE A 123 4.41 6.14 -7.43
N ALA A 124 3.31 6.38 -6.71
CA ALA A 124 2.90 7.69 -6.23
C ALA A 124 3.11 7.78 -4.71
N LEU A 125 3.71 8.88 -4.25
CA LEU A 125 3.93 9.19 -2.84
C LEU A 125 2.96 10.29 -2.37
N SER A 126 2.24 10.00 -1.29
CA SER A 126 1.55 11.00 -0.47
C SER A 126 2.20 11.07 0.91
N TYR A 127 2.20 12.26 1.52
CA TYR A 127 2.78 12.49 2.84
C TYR A 127 1.77 13.19 3.74
N TRP A 128 1.71 12.76 5.00
CA TRP A 128 0.96 13.46 6.05
C TRP A 128 1.84 13.70 7.28
N HIS A 129 1.93 14.96 7.68
CA HIS A 129 2.65 15.40 8.86
C HIS A 129 2.00 14.86 10.15
N PRO A 130 2.75 14.67 11.25
CA PRO A 130 2.24 14.22 12.54
C PRO A 130 1.05 14.99 13.13
N SER A 131 0.86 16.24 12.72
CA SER A 131 -0.30 17.07 13.11
C SER A 131 -1.60 16.64 12.43
N HIS A 132 -1.53 16.00 11.26
CA HIS A 132 -2.69 15.55 10.51
C HIS A 132 -3.21 14.23 11.08
N TYR A 133 -4.54 14.02 11.07
CA TYR A 133 -5.17 12.79 11.58
C TYR A 133 -4.49 11.49 11.10
N LEU A 134 -4.27 11.36 9.79
CA LEU A 134 -3.58 10.20 9.20
C LEU A 134 -2.12 10.06 9.64
N GLY A 135 -1.46 11.17 9.97
CA GLY A 135 -0.14 11.16 10.59
C GLY A 135 -0.20 10.66 12.04
N LYS A 136 -1.25 10.98 12.81
CA LYS A 136 -1.39 10.56 14.22
C LYS A 136 -1.60 9.06 14.40
N VAL A 137 -2.30 8.40 13.47
CA VAL A 137 -2.62 6.95 13.54
C VAL A 137 -1.46 6.04 13.11
N ARG A 138 -0.25 6.60 12.95
CA ARG A 138 0.96 5.89 12.55
C ARG A 138 1.45 4.97 13.66
N LYS A 139 2.02 3.80 13.33
CA LYS A 139 2.52 2.80 14.30
C LYS A 139 4.05 2.81 14.46
N SER A 140 4.74 3.71 13.77
CA SER A 140 6.20 3.89 13.86
C SER A 140 6.61 5.31 13.47
N LYS A 141 7.83 5.72 13.84
CA LYS A 141 8.44 7.02 13.51
C LYS A 141 9.67 6.85 12.62
N PRO A 142 9.65 7.13 11.30
CA PRO A 142 8.47 7.42 10.47
C PRO A 142 7.62 6.15 10.24
N ALA A 143 6.47 6.32 9.58
CA ALA A 143 5.63 5.20 9.14
C ALA A 143 5.50 5.12 7.63
N LEU A 144 5.43 3.88 7.12
CA LEU A 144 5.23 3.58 5.72
C LEU A 144 3.95 2.78 5.50
N LEU A 145 3.03 3.34 4.72
CA LEU A 145 1.87 2.64 4.20
C LEU A 145 2.10 2.28 2.74
N ILE A 146 2.27 0.99 2.44
CA ILE A 146 2.56 0.51 1.10
C ILE A 146 1.31 -0.19 0.55
N LEU A 147 0.68 0.45 -0.43
CA LEU A 147 -0.41 -0.10 -1.21
C LEU A 147 0.17 -0.58 -2.53
N VAL A 148 0.06 -1.87 -2.80
CA VAL A 148 0.44 -2.43 -4.10
C VAL A 148 -0.85 -2.61 -4.87
N ASN A 149 -0.92 -2.02 -6.07
CA ASN A 149 -2.10 -2.15 -6.91
C ASN A 149 -2.27 -3.62 -7.32
N ASN A 150 -3.43 -4.20 -7.02
CA ASN A 150 -3.76 -5.59 -7.37
C ASN A 150 -4.35 -5.71 -8.78
N SER A 151 -4.69 -4.60 -9.44
CA SER A 151 -5.33 -4.58 -10.77
C SER A 151 -4.36 -4.87 -11.92
N SER A 152 -3.10 -5.15 -11.62
CA SER A 152 -2.12 -5.58 -12.62
C SER A 152 -1.20 -6.54 -11.90
N ILE A 153 -0.99 -7.74 -12.45
CA ILE A 153 0.21 -8.50 -12.11
C ILE A 153 1.37 -7.51 -12.27
N MET A 154 2.14 -7.20 -11.22
CA MET A 154 3.13 -6.12 -11.26
C MET A 154 3.94 -6.20 -12.55
N ASN A 155 4.08 -5.08 -13.26
CA ASN A 155 4.77 -4.97 -14.56
C ASN A 155 3.98 -5.38 -15.80
N THR A 156 2.67 -5.64 -15.71
CA THR A 156 1.78 -5.84 -16.88
C THR A 156 1.18 -4.53 -17.40
N HIS A 157 2.01 -3.49 -17.55
CA HIS A 157 1.54 -2.23 -18.14
C HIS A 157 1.03 -2.47 -19.57
N GLY A 158 -0.21 -2.06 -19.84
CA GLY A 158 -0.85 -2.13 -21.15
C GLY A 158 -2.18 -2.90 -21.18
N ILE A 159 -2.46 -3.74 -20.17
CA ILE A 159 -3.71 -4.51 -20.10
C ILE A 159 -4.76 -3.68 -19.34
N LYS A 160 -5.22 -2.57 -19.94
CA LYS A 160 -6.14 -1.63 -19.26
C LYS A 160 -7.61 -2.01 -19.30
N GLU A 161 -8.03 -2.98 -20.12
CA GLU A 161 -9.48 -3.11 -20.41
C GLU A 161 -10.07 -4.50 -20.18
N HIS A 162 -9.25 -5.54 -20.04
CA HIS A 162 -9.70 -6.83 -19.51
C HIS A 162 -8.51 -7.56 -18.91
N ILE A 163 -8.43 -7.62 -17.58
CA ILE A 163 -7.57 -8.60 -16.91
C ILE A 163 -8.26 -9.94 -17.16
N PRO A 164 -7.64 -10.86 -17.93
CA PRO A 164 -8.19 -12.20 -18.12
C PRO A 164 -8.51 -12.83 -16.76
N ALA A 165 -9.59 -13.62 -16.67
CA ALA A 165 -10.03 -14.17 -15.39
C ALA A 165 -8.89 -14.91 -14.66
N ASP A 166 -8.09 -15.68 -15.39
CA ASP A 166 -6.88 -16.38 -14.96
C ASP A 166 -5.76 -15.47 -14.42
N MET A 167 -5.75 -14.19 -14.78
CA MET A 167 -4.81 -13.18 -14.26
C MET A 167 -5.35 -12.39 -13.06
N GLN A 168 -6.60 -12.64 -12.65
CA GLN A 168 -7.16 -12.00 -11.47
C GLN A 168 -6.52 -12.50 -10.17
N SER A 169 -6.57 -11.68 -9.13
CA SER A 169 -5.92 -11.99 -7.86
C SER A 169 -6.43 -13.25 -7.16
N SER A 170 -7.65 -13.66 -7.49
CA SER A 170 -8.29 -14.89 -7.04
C SER A 170 -7.62 -16.15 -7.59
N PHE A 171 -7.04 -16.10 -8.79
CA PHE A 171 -6.43 -17.27 -9.46
C PHE A 171 -4.96 -17.48 -9.06
N HIS A 172 -4.24 -16.41 -8.71
CA HIS A 172 -2.82 -16.49 -8.32
C HIS A 172 -2.49 -15.78 -6.99
N PRO A 173 -3.18 -16.11 -5.89
CA PRO A 173 -3.02 -15.42 -4.61
C PRO A 173 -1.60 -15.51 -4.05
N PHE A 174 -0.93 -16.66 -4.21
CA PHE A 174 0.43 -16.89 -3.72
C PHE A 174 1.48 -16.07 -4.47
N LYS A 175 1.46 -16.09 -5.80
CA LYS A 175 2.41 -15.32 -6.63
C LYS A 175 2.28 -13.82 -6.36
N LEU A 176 1.05 -13.31 -6.26
CA LEU A 176 0.81 -11.91 -5.93
C LEU A 176 1.20 -11.57 -4.49
N SER A 177 1.03 -12.49 -3.54
CA SER A 177 1.54 -12.31 -2.16
C SER A 177 3.06 -12.18 -2.13
N PHE A 178 3.76 -13.07 -2.83
CA PHE A 178 5.22 -13.05 -2.95
C PHE A 178 5.71 -11.73 -3.56
N ASN A 179 5.14 -11.32 -4.68
CA ASN A 179 5.43 -10.07 -5.37
C ASN A 179 5.22 -8.83 -4.49
N ARG A 180 4.09 -8.76 -3.78
CA ARG A 180 3.82 -7.68 -2.80
C ARG A 180 4.87 -7.65 -1.70
N ASN A 181 5.30 -8.81 -1.21
CA ASN A 181 6.32 -8.91 -0.18
C ASN A 181 7.70 -8.48 -0.68
N LEU A 182 8.09 -8.85 -1.91
CA LEU A 182 9.32 -8.37 -2.54
C LEU A 182 9.33 -6.85 -2.67
N TYR A 183 8.25 -6.26 -3.21
CA TYR A 183 8.12 -4.81 -3.32
C TYR A 183 8.26 -4.13 -1.96
N ARG A 184 7.52 -4.62 -0.97
CA ARG A 184 7.55 -4.07 0.40
C ARG A 184 8.94 -4.13 1.00
N LYS A 185 9.67 -5.24 0.80
CA LYS A 185 11.05 -5.38 1.28
C LYS A 185 11.95 -4.33 0.63
N LEU A 186 11.97 -4.26 -0.71
CA LEU A 186 12.77 -3.31 -1.48
C LEU A 186 12.49 -1.86 -1.08
N LEU A 187 11.22 -1.48 -1.08
CA LEU A 187 10.82 -0.10 -0.76
C LEU A 187 11.19 0.27 0.68
N LYS A 188 10.96 -0.62 1.67
CA LYS A 188 11.32 -0.34 3.06
C LYS A 188 12.83 -0.22 3.25
N SER A 189 13.63 -1.09 2.62
CA SER A 189 15.08 -1.04 2.73
C SER A 189 15.64 0.23 2.10
N SER A 190 15.26 0.52 0.85
CA SER A 190 15.74 1.72 0.15
C SER A 190 15.25 3.00 0.81
N PHE A 191 13.98 3.04 1.28
CA PHE A 191 13.46 4.19 2.02
C PHE A 191 14.26 4.44 3.29
N MET A 192 14.46 3.44 4.15
CA MET A 192 15.16 3.66 5.42
C MET A 192 16.61 4.07 5.20
N LYS A 193 17.30 3.47 4.22
CA LYS A 193 18.65 3.85 3.83
C LYS A 193 18.71 5.34 3.48
N LEU A 194 17.82 5.80 2.60
CA LEU A 194 17.80 7.20 2.16
C LEU A 194 17.30 8.17 3.24
N TYR A 195 16.32 7.77 4.04
CA TYR A 195 15.74 8.59 5.10
C TYR A 195 16.75 8.84 6.23
N LEU A 196 17.47 7.80 6.66
CA LEU A 196 18.47 7.91 7.73
C LEU A 196 19.74 8.64 7.28
N ALA A 197 20.07 8.60 5.99
CA ALA A 197 21.22 9.33 5.44
C ALA A 197 21.03 10.87 5.43
N ASP A 198 19.80 11.36 5.63
CA ASP A 198 19.48 12.79 5.58
C ASP A 198 18.99 13.29 6.94
N ASN A 199 19.87 13.98 7.68
CA ASN A 199 19.58 14.51 9.01
C ASN A 199 18.39 15.48 9.04
N ALA A 200 18.12 16.21 7.95
CA ALA A 200 16.99 17.14 7.88
C ALA A 200 15.66 16.38 7.75
N LEU A 201 15.62 15.32 6.94
CA LEU A 201 14.46 14.40 6.88
C LEU A 201 14.19 13.77 8.22
N VAL A 202 15.24 13.26 8.87
CA VAL A 202 15.14 12.68 10.20
C VAL A 202 14.55 13.72 11.15
N LYS A 203 15.17 14.89 11.31
CA LYS A 203 14.75 15.84 12.34
C LYS A 203 13.33 16.40 12.12
N ASN A 204 13.00 16.78 10.89
CA ASN A 204 11.84 17.63 10.61
C ASN A 204 10.69 16.93 9.90
N TRP A 205 10.94 15.77 9.27
CA TRP A 205 9.98 15.12 8.37
C TRP A 205 9.58 13.72 8.86
N ASP A 206 9.34 13.59 10.17
CA ASP A 206 8.54 12.46 10.69
C ASP A 206 7.13 12.51 10.12
N GLY A 207 6.41 11.39 10.06
CA GLY A 207 5.04 11.35 9.55
C GLY A 207 4.68 10.04 8.86
N LEU A 208 3.57 10.09 8.14
CA LEU A 208 3.09 8.97 7.34
C LEU A 208 3.46 9.17 5.86
N TYR A 209 4.23 8.23 5.33
CA TYR A 209 4.57 8.12 3.91
C TYR A 209 3.72 7.02 3.29
N ARG A 210 2.80 7.37 2.39
CA ARG A 210 1.99 6.40 1.66
C ARG A 210 2.48 6.26 0.23
N PHE A 211 2.90 5.06 -0.11
CA PHE A 211 3.28 4.67 -1.46
C PHE A 211 2.12 3.88 -2.08
N SER A 212 1.63 4.36 -3.21
CA SER A 212 0.78 3.58 -4.12
C SER A 212 1.68 3.06 -5.23
N CYS A 213 1.96 1.77 -5.21
CA CYS A 213 2.96 1.11 -6.04
C CYS A 213 2.32 0.45 -7.26
N ASP A 214 2.89 0.72 -8.44
CA ASP A 214 2.38 0.27 -9.73
C ASP A 214 3.39 -0.65 -10.45
N LEU A 215 4.63 -0.18 -10.67
CA LEU A 215 5.70 -0.94 -11.34
C LEU A 215 6.79 -1.36 -10.35
N PHE A 216 7.27 -2.59 -10.47
CA PHE A 216 8.40 -3.16 -9.72
C PHE A 216 9.67 -3.20 -10.58
N PRO A 217 10.81 -2.67 -10.11
CA PRO A 217 12.06 -2.68 -10.86
C PRO A 217 12.66 -4.10 -10.91
N VAL A 218 12.90 -4.62 -12.11
CA VAL A 218 13.36 -6.01 -12.33
C VAL A 218 14.87 -6.09 -12.46
N ASN A 219 15.46 -5.24 -13.29
CA ASN A 219 16.90 -5.21 -13.57
C ASN A 219 17.62 -4.12 -12.74
N ASP A 220 18.95 -4.15 -12.75
CA ASP A 220 19.75 -3.26 -11.90
C ASP A 220 19.69 -1.79 -12.35
N VAL A 221 19.48 -1.54 -13.64
CA VAL A 221 19.25 -0.18 -14.19
C VAL A 221 17.94 0.39 -13.64
N GLU A 222 16.86 -0.38 -13.67
CA GLU A 222 15.57 0.01 -13.11
C GLU A 222 15.61 0.16 -11.59
N LYS A 223 16.42 -0.64 -10.89
CA LYS A 223 16.62 -0.47 -9.44
C LYS A 223 17.33 0.84 -9.15
N ALA A 224 18.36 1.20 -9.91
CA ALA A 224 19.04 2.49 -9.78
C ALA A 224 18.08 3.66 -10.07
N GLU A 225 17.27 3.54 -11.11
CA GLU A 225 16.23 4.53 -11.45
C GLU A 225 15.16 4.65 -10.35
N PHE A 226 14.73 3.52 -9.77
CA PHE A 226 13.82 3.48 -8.63
C PHE A 226 14.41 4.21 -7.42
N GLU A 227 15.68 3.97 -7.08
CA GLU A 227 16.35 4.68 -5.97
C GLU A 227 16.47 6.19 -6.25
N TYR A 228 16.77 6.57 -7.49
CA TYR A 228 16.77 7.98 -7.91
C TYR A 228 15.40 8.64 -7.71
N HIS A 229 14.32 7.98 -8.13
CA HIS A 229 12.96 8.47 -7.95
C HIS A 229 12.57 8.54 -6.46
N LEU A 230 12.99 7.57 -5.65
CA LEU A 230 12.76 7.57 -4.21
C LEU A 230 13.47 8.74 -3.52
N LYS A 231 14.74 9.00 -3.87
CA LYS A 231 15.49 10.17 -3.39
C LYS A 231 14.82 11.49 -3.81
N SER A 232 14.34 11.55 -5.05
CA SER A 232 13.62 12.72 -5.57
C SER A 232 12.30 12.95 -4.85
N ALA A 233 11.56 11.89 -4.55
CA ALA A 233 10.30 11.95 -3.82
C ALA A 233 10.50 12.50 -2.40
N LEU A 234 11.50 11.98 -1.67
CA LEU A 234 11.87 12.49 -0.35
C LEU A 234 12.34 13.95 -0.40
N SER A 235 13.07 14.32 -1.45
CA SER A 235 13.49 15.70 -1.67
C SER A 235 12.30 16.65 -1.91
N LYS A 236 11.23 16.19 -2.57
CA LYS A 236 9.99 16.97 -2.69
C LYS A 236 9.25 17.11 -1.36
N VAL A 237 9.23 16.06 -0.53
CA VAL A 237 8.65 16.15 0.82
C VAL A 237 9.34 17.25 1.64
N LYS A 238 10.67 17.34 1.58
CA LYS A 238 11.43 18.41 2.26
C LYS A 238 11.06 19.83 1.86
N ARG A 239 10.49 20.02 0.67
CA ARG A 239 10.11 21.32 0.12
C ARG A 239 8.68 21.73 0.49
N LEU A 240 7.93 20.85 1.15
CA LEU A 240 6.59 21.21 1.62
C LEU A 240 6.69 22.26 2.74
N ASP A 241 5.66 23.07 2.88
CA ASP A 241 5.57 24.02 3.99
C ASP A 241 4.97 23.32 5.22
N ILE A 242 5.74 23.26 6.31
CA ILE A 242 5.33 22.64 7.57
C ILE A 242 4.13 23.37 8.19
N ASN A 243 4.05 24.69 8.05
CA ASN A 243 2.95 25.48 8.61
C ASN A 243 1.65 25.18 7.88
N MET A 244 1.69 25.17 6.55
CA MET A 244 0.53 24.75 5.74
C MET A 244 0.09 23.33 6.09
N LEU A 245 1.02 22.38 6.26
CA LEU A 245 0.69 21.00 6.65
C LEU A 245 0.05 20.90 8.04
N LYS A 246 0.42 21.80 8.96
CA LYS A 246 -0.21 21.88 10.30
C LYS A 246 -1.62 22.44 10.19
N GLU A 247 -1.84 23.46 9.38
CA GLU A 247 -3.16 24.05 9.11
C GLU A 247 -4.09 23.04 8.44
N ASP A 248 -3.62 22.36 7.40
CA ASP A 248 -4.33 21.25 6.75
C ASP A 248 -4.72 20.17 7.76
N GLY A 249 -3.82 19.85 8.70
CA GLY A 249 -4.10 18.92 9.79
C GLY A 249 -5.24 19.39 10.69
N LYS A 250 -5.25 20.68 11.07
CA LYS A 250 -6.34 21.27 11.87
C LYS A 250 -7.67 21.27 11.11
N HIS A 251 -7.65 21.55 9.81
CA HIS A 251 -8.85 21.50 8.98
C HIS A 251 -9.38 20.08 8.84
N ALA A 252 -8.51 19.10 8.58
CA ALA A 252 -8.86 17.70 8.49
C ALA A 252 -9.49 17.19 9.80
N ASP A 253 -8.94 17.56 10.96
CA ASP A 253 -9.44 17.16 12.28
C ASP A 253 -10.91 17.57 12.53
N LYS A 254 -11.43 18.62 11.86
CA LYS A 254 -12.85 19.03 11.98
C LYS A 254 -13.82 18.02 11.38
N SER A 255 -13.39 17.29 10.35
CA SER A 255 -14.22 16.29 9.66
C SER A 255 -14.22 14.92 10.34
N ILE A 256 -13.34 14.72 11.33
CA ILE A 256 -13.17 13.42 11.98
C ILE A 256 -14.30 13.17 12.99
N PRO A 257 -15.01 12.04 12.90
CA PRO A 257 -15.99 11.65 13.90
C PRO A 257 -15.27 11.15 15.17
N TRP A 258 -14.87 12.08 16.04
CA TRP A 258 -14.07 11.80 17.24
C TRP A 258 -14.69 10.78 18.20
N TYR A 259 -16.02 10.70 18.28
CA TYR A 259 -16.72 9.68 19.05
C TYR A 259 -16.42 8.25 18.56
N LYS A 260 -16.32 8.03 17.23
CA LYS A 260 -15.94 6.73 16.65
C LYS A 260 -14.48 6.41 16.96
N VAL A 261 -13.61 7.43 16.89
CA VAL A 261 -12.19 7.31 17.23
C VAL A 261 -12.02 6.89 18.69
N ALA A 262 -12.69 7.58 19.63
CA ALA A 262 -12.66 7.25 21.05
C ALA A 262 -13.18 5.83 21.32
N LYS A 263 -14.28 5.42 20.65
CA LYS A 263 -14.81 4.05 20.76
C LYS A 263 -13.77 3.00 20.33
N VAL A 264 -13.06 3.23 19.22
CA VAL A 264 -11.99 2.34 18.75
C VAL A 264 -10.82 2.33 19.72
N CYS A 265 -10.39 3.49 20.23
CA CYS A 265 -9.32 3.57 21.22
C CYS A 265 -9.65 2.77 22.48
N ARG A 266 -10.84 2.98 23.07
CA ARG A 266 -11.31 2.25 24.25
C ARG A 266 -11.41 0.74 23.99
N LYS A 267 -11.97 0.35 22.83
CA LYS A 267 -12.09 -1.07 22.42
C LYS A 267 -10.74 -1.80 22.39
N PHE A 268 -9.67 -1.11 22.00
CA PHE A 268 -8.34 -1.71 21.87
C PHE A 268 -7.35 -1.27 22.96
N ASN A 269 -7.85 -0.68 24.05
CA ASN A 269 -7.04 -0.13 25.15
C ASN A 269 -5.88 0.78 24.66
N LEU A 270 -6.17 1.62 23.67
CA LEU A 270 -5.25 2.62 23.15
C LEU A 270 -5.48 3.95 23.88
N PRO A 271 -4.44 4.80 24.00
CA PRO A 271 -4.64 6.17 24.45
C PRO A 271 -5.69 6.89 23.59
N LEU A 272 -6.22 8.02 24.07
CA LEU A 272 -7.08 8.87 23.25
C LEU A 272 -6.22 9.76 22.34
N LEU A 273 -6.63 9.87 21.07
CA LEU A 273 -5.91 10.67 20.07
C LEU A 273 -6.13 12.18 20.22
N LYS A 274 -7.21 12.55 20.90
CA LYS A 274 -7.54 13.92 21.28
C LYS A 274 -7.94 13.86 22.76
N PRO A 275 -7.31 14.66 23.64
CA PRO A 275 -7.81 14.80 25.00
C PRO A 275 -9.23 15.37 24.95
N GLU A 276 -10.11 14.85 25.81
CA GLU A 276 -11.50 15.32 25.96
C GLU A 276 -11.55 16.80 26.37
#